data_AF-A0A6G2X9W9-F1
#
_entry.id   AF-A0A6G2X9W9-F1
#
_cell.length_a   1.000
_cell.length_b   1.000
_cell.length_c   1.000
_cell.angle_alpha   90.00
_cell.angle_beta   90.00
_cell.angle_gamma   90.00
#
_symmetry.space_group_name_H-M   'P 1'
#
loop_
_entity.id
_entity.type
_entity.pdbx_description
1 polymer ?
#
loop_
_entity_poly.entity_id
_entity_poly.type
_entity_poly.pdbx_seq_one_letter_code
_entity_poly.pdbx_strand_id
1 'polypeptide(L)'
;MTDTKTLRVPAQLRKHVIREVKPRTQGERELMAACKAGAAELERQGLNNMNSIDLDLTNEALGVALKLARRWLDSDNGNNVMAAKSMLKYELEYTPDDPREIRHEVKLPKSLAGCFDAPYTSEFKTSKRIPKAVKDDMQGMSWQSNGTTGRVRNVALGWFLEKANYFAGMHPTPTVQRAAKKFVSTYTEPYERTQRLINGYLGTGEDEEQAPEVEPAAVEETQRKRLVVIACGGKKSDAPGKIPADERYTGNYFRACLMAAEVLDGPTMILSAKYGLIPLTEEIENYDVTWGGKGSIRLGVVREQVEALGLEDAKVTVLGGERYVKAARQLWPDAEAPLKGGIGQQLKQLAGIYEGEALEDDEHPERAYQGKLSEVGYLPHRNTPKPRVLWFGGKAGKTNPEPGQWVKAEVIYIGEGQYAINRLGTTDELMTATLRTQIHWAPVGSALRGMAELIEENEGQEPAEVEETSPSPSMAPAPPMRPLCFEVPANFLELAEEGDTEAARAYWTRRCEEYRKTGK
;
A
#
# COMPACT_ATOMS: atom_id res chain seq x y z
N MET A 1 32.78 18.79 2.61
CA MET A 1 32.39 18.83 1.19
C MET A 1 30.88 18.70 1.17
N THR A 2 30.15 19.60 0.54
CA THR A 2 28.70 19.48 0.40
C THR A 2 28.39 18.28 -0.48
N ASP A 3 27.54 17.37 -0.02
CA ASP A 3 27.11 16.21 -0.82
C ASP A 3 26.31 16.71 -2.04
N THR A 4 26.76 16.36 -3.24
CA THR A 4 26.17 16.80 -4.50
C THR A 4 25.75 15.61 -5.33
N LYS A 5 24.58 15.70 -5.98
CA LYS A 5 24.04 14.67 -6.86
C LYS A 5 24.05 15.15 -8.31
N THR A 6 24.59 14.33 -9.20
CA THR A 6 24.65 14.63 -10.64
C THR A 6 23.34 14.27 -11.32
N LEU A 7 22.63 15.25 -11.87
CA LEU A 7 21.31 15.06 -12.47
C LEU A 7 21.21 15.66 -13.87
N ARG A 8 20.51 14.96 -14.76
CA ARG A 8 20.23 15.45 -16.13
C ARG A 8 19.14 16.50 -16.10
N VAL A 9 19.52 17.78 -16.10
CA VAL A 9 18.60 18.91 -16.02
C VAL A 9 18.12 19.35 -17.42
N PRO A 10 16.80 19.43 -17.67
CA PRO A 10 16.25 19.92 -18.93
C PRO A 10 16.61 21.38 -19.20
N ALA A 11 16.87 21.71 -20.47
CA ALA A 11 17.21 23.06 -20.88
C ALA A 11 16.20 24.12 -20.45
N GLN A 12 14.90 23.78 -20.44
CA GLN A 12 13.86 24.73 -20.05
C GLN A 12 13.96 25.13 -18.58
N LEU A 13 14.16 24.16 -17.68
CA LEU A 13 14.35 24.46 -16.25
C LEU A 13 15.57 25.37 -16.06
N ARG A 14 16.69 25.00 -16.68
CA ARG A 14 17.92 25.82 -16.62
C ARG A 14 17.69 27.24 -17.10
N LYS A 15 17.06 27.43 -18.27
CA LYS A 15 16.79 28.76 -18.83
C LYS A 15 15.84 29.58 -17.95
N HIS A 16 14.81 28.94 -17.39
CA HIS A 16 13.89 29.60 -16.46
C HIS A 16 14.59 30.04 -15.18
N VAL A 17 15.43 29.17 -14.58
CA VAL A 17 16.23 29.53 -13.41
C VAL A 17 17.13 30.73 -13.69
N ILE A 18 17.82 30.76 -14.84
CA ILE A 18 18.72 31.85 -15.18
C ILE A 18 17.98 33.17 -15.42
N ARG A 19 16.79 33.14 -16.04
CA ARG A 19 16.05 34.33 -16.46
C ARG A 19 15.12 34.88 -15.40
N GLU A 20 14.38 34.00 -14.73
CA GLU A 20 13.18 34.37 -13.96
C GLU A 20 13.38 34.25 -12.44
N VAL A 21 14.23 33.32 -11.99
CA VAL A 21 14.41 33.08 -10.55
C VAL A 21 15.29 34.16 -9.97
N LYS A 22 14.78 34.91 -8.98
CA LYS A 22 15.57 35.86 -8.19
C LYS A 22 16.02 35.15 -6.90
N PRO A 23 17.30 34.83 -6.73
CA PRO A 23 17.73 33.91 -5.69
C PRO A 23 17.72 34.60 -4.32
N ARG A 24 16.88 34.10 -3.41
CA ARG A 24 16.73 34.57 -2.04
C ARG A 24 17.28 33.55 -1.05
N THR A 25 17.04 32.27 -1.28
CA THR A 25 17.55 31.17 -0.45
C THR A 25 18.92 30.70 -0.92
N GLN A 26 19.61 29.90 -0.08
CA GLN A 26 20.88 29.29 -0.44
C GLN A 26 20.69 28.29 -1.60
N GLY A 27 19.76 27.34 -1.49
CA GLY A 27 19.39 26.46 -2.61
C GLY A 27 19.06 27.17 -3.93
N GLU A 28 18.41 28.33 -3.92
CA GLU A 28 18.16 29.10 -5.15
C GLU A 28 19.44 29.70 -5.76
N ARG A 29 20.36 30.18 -4.91
CA ARG A 29 21.68 30.68 -5.35
C ARG A 29 22.51 29.54 -5.94
N GLU A 30 22.55 28.39 -5.27
CA GLU A 30 23.29 27.21 -5.70
C GLU A 30 22.72 26.64 -7.01
N LEU A 31 21.39 26.49 -7.11
CA LEU A 31 20.75 26.06 -8.36
C LEU A 31 21.03 27.02 -9.50
N MET A 32 20.97 28.34 -9.26
CA MET A 32 21.30 29.34 -10.28
C MET A 32 22.77 29.24 -10.72
N ALA A 33 23.70 29.08 -9.77
CA ALA A 33 25.12 28.92 -10.07
C ALA A 33 25.38 27.67 -10.91
N ALA A 34 24.82 26.52 -10.54
CA ALA A 34 24.92 25.27 -11.29
C ALA A 34 24.32 25.42 -12.70
N CYS A 35 23.16 26.07 -12.83
CA CYS A 35 22.54 26.35 -14.12
C CYS A 35 23.42 27.22 -15.03
N LYS A 36 24.05 28.27 -14.49
CA LYS A 36 24.97 29.13 -15.25
C LYS A 36 26.24 28.39 -15.67
N ALA A 37 26.82 27.60 -14.77
CA ALA A 37 27.99 26.79 -15.06
C ALA A 37 27.72 25.78 -16.18
N GLY A 38 26.59 25.07 -16.12
CA GLY A 38 26.21 24.14 -17.19
C GLY A 38 25.84 24.82 -18.51
N ALA A 39 25.36 26.06 -18.50
CA ALA A 39 25.16 26.83 -19.73
C ALA A 39 26.51 27.19 -20.39
N ALA A 40 27.49 27.64 -19.60
CA ALA A 40 28.85 27.90 -20.08
C ALA A 40 29.54 26.62 -20.57
N GLU A 41 29.29 25.47 -19.95
CA GLU A 41 29.83 24.18 -20.40
C GLU A 41 29.27 23.76 -21.77
N LEU A 42 27.97 23.92 -22.01
CA LEU A 42 27.41 23.65 -23.35
C LEU A 42 28.03 24.56 -24.41
N GLU A 43 28.25 25.83 -24.09
CA GLU A 43 28.89 26.78 -25.01
C GLU A 43 30.32 26.36 -25.35
N ARG A 44 31.10 25.93 -24.34
CA ARG A 44 32.45 25.35 -24.56
C ARG A 44 32.42 24.11 -25.45
N GLN A 45 31.39 23.28 -25.33
CA GLN A 45 31.20 22.09 -26.16
C GLN A 45 30.64 22.39 -27.56
N GLY A 46 30.35 23.66 -27.89
CA GLY A 46 29.70 24.04 -29.16
C GLY A 46 28.25 23.54 -29.28
N LEU A 47 27.63 23.18 -28.16
CA LEU A 47 26.26 22.68 -28.09
C LEU A 47 25.27 23.83 -27.89
N ASN A 48 24.07 23.68 -28.46
CA ASN A 48 23.01 24.66 -28.31
C ASN A 48 22.51 24.70 -26.85
N ASN A 49 22.20 25.89 -26.33
CA ASN A 49 21.57 26.11 -25.01
C ASN A 49 20.19 25.43 -24.84
N MET A 50 19.64 24.85 -25.92
CA MET A 50 18.45 23.99 -25.89
C MET A 50 18.72 22.54 -25.47
N ASN A 51 19.98 22.12 -25.36
CA ASN A 51 20.33 20.77 -24.92
C ASN A 51 20.26 20.65 -23.39
N SER A 52 19.76 19.51 -22.90
CA SER A 52 19.88 19.12 -21.49
C SER A 52 21.35 18.85 -21.15
N ILE A 53 21.73 19.04 -19.88
CA ILE A 53 23.08 18.79 -19.38
C ILE A 53 23.02 18.18 -17.98
N ASP A 54 24.04 17.41 -17.61
CA ASP A 54 24.21 16.92 -16.25
C ASP A 54 24.75 18.03 -15.35
N LEU A 55 24.05 18.29 -14.24
CA LEU A 55 24.43 19.30 -13.25
C LEU A 55 24.62 18.62 -11.90
N ASP A 56 25.69 18.98 -11.20
CA ASP A 56 25.89 18.62 -9.81
C ASP A 56 25.09 19.57 -8.92
N LEU A 57 24.04 19.05 -8.30
CA LEU A 57 23.15 19.81 -7.44
C LEU A 57 23.33 19.38 -5.99
N THR A 58 23.48 20.36 -5.08
CA THR A 58 23.32 20.13 -3.64
C THR A 58 21.88 19.72 -3.36
N ASN A 59 21.64 19.13 -2.20
CA ASN A 59 20.30 18.75 -1.78
C ASN A 59 19.34 19.96 -1.73
N GLU A 60 19.79 21.13 -1.25
CA GLU A 60 18.98 22.36 -1.26
C GLU A 60 18.62 22.83 -2.68
N ALA A 61 19.61 22.81 -3.61
CA ALA A 61 19.38 23.18 -5.00
C ALA A 61 18.41 22.21 -5.70
N LEU A 62 18.51 20.91 -5.41
CA LEU A 62 17.60 19.89 -5.89
C LEU A 62 16.17 20.13 -5.37
N GLY A 63 16.00 20.45 -4.09
CA GLY A 63 14.69 20.80 -3.51
C GLY A 63 14.03 21.98 -4.23
N VAL A 64 14.79 23.03 -4.55
CA VAL A 64 14.30 24.18 -5.33
C VAL A 64 13.92 23.78 -6.76
N ALA A 65 14.74 22.96 -7.42
CA ALA A 65 14.47 22.48 -8.78
C ALA A 65 13.18 21.63 -8.84
N LEU A 66 12.97 20.75 -7.86
CA LEU A 66 11.76 19.95 -7.75
C LEU A 66 10.53 20.80 -7.46
N LYS A 67 10.64 21.83 -6.60
CA LYS A 67 9.56 22.79 -6.33
C LYS A 67 9.16 23.56 -7.60
N LEU A 68 10.13 23.95 -8.42
CA LEU A 68 9.87 24.56 -9.74
C LEU A 68 9.16 23.58 -10.68
N ALA A 69 9.66 22.35 -10.77
CA ALA A 69 9.06 21.30 -11.60
C ALA A 69 7.58 21.04 -11.22
N ARG A 70 7.25 20.98 -9.92
CA ARG A 70 5.86 20.79 -9.47
C ARG A 70 4.94 21.92 -9.95
N ARG A 71 5.38 23.19 -9.85
CA ARG A 71 4.60 24.34 -10.35
C ARG A 71 4.34 24.28 -11.86
N TRP A 72 5.21 23.61 -12.60
CA TRP A 72 5.10 23.46 -14.04
C TRP A 72 4.19 22.32 -14.49
N LEU A 73 3.73 21.46 -13.57
CA LEU A 73 2.73 20.44 -13.93
C LEU A 73 1.39 21.06 -14.33
N ASP A 74 1.03 22.21 -13.75
CA ASP A 74 -0.21 22.94 -14.03
C ASP A 74 -0.04 24.03 -15.11
N SER A 75 1.10 24.03 -15.82
CA SER A 75 1.39 25.04 -16.84
C SER A 75 0.74 24.68 -18.18
N ASP A 76 0.09 25.64 -18.83
CA ASP A 76 -0.46 25.49 -20.19
C ASP A 76 0.63 25.23 -21.26
N ASN A 77 1.88 25.56 -20.95
CA ASN A 77 3.01 25.24 -21.81
C ASN A 77 3.46 23.78 -21.69
N GLY A 78 3.17 22.97 -22.69
CA GLY A 78 3.53 21.56 -22.75
C GLY A 78 5.04 21.27 -22.59
N ASN A 79 5.92 22.19 -22.99
CA ASN A 79 7.38 22.01 -22.78
C ASN A 79 7.76 22.10 -21.29
N ASN A 80 7.08 22.95 -20.52
CA ASN A 80 7.28 23.05 -19.08
C ASN A 80 6.81 21.77 -18.39
N VAL A 81 5.65 21.24 -18.78
CA VAL A 81 5.11 19.98 -18.25
C VAL A 81 6.06 18.81 -18.53
N MET A 82 6.63 18.73 -19.75
CA MET A 82 7.60 17.67 -20.09
C MET A 82 8.91 17.82 -19.31
N ALA A 83 9.44 19.04 -19.18
CA ALA A 83 10.61 19.30 -18.35
C ALA A 83 10.35 18.97 -16.87
N ALA A 84 9.17 19.29 -16.36
CA ALA A 84 8.74 18.96 -15.00
C ALA A 84 8.74 17.46 -14.77
N LYS A 85 8.08 16.69 -15.64
CA LYS A 85 8.06 15.21 -15.57
C LYS A 85 9.47 14.61 -15.58
N SER A 86 10.35 15.15 -16.43
CA SER A 86 11.76 14.72 -16.49
C SER A 86 12.53 14.99 -15.19
N MET A 87 12.21 16.07 -14.48
CA MET A 87 12.85 16.41 -13.21
C MET A 87 12.28 15.61 -12.04
N LEU A 88 10.97 15.39 -12.03
CA LEU A 88 10.31 14.73 -10.91
C LEU A 88 10.76 13.28 -10.71
N LYS A 89 11.35 12.60 -11.70
CA LYS A 89 11.93 11.26 -11.48
C LYS A 89 12.98 11.23 -10.34
N TYR A 90 13.70 12.34 -10.14
CA TYR A 90 14.77 12.49 -9.13
C TYR A 90 14.28 12.81 -7.70
N GLU A 91 12.97 12.87 -7.45
CA GLU A 91 12.43 13.25 -6.13
C GLU A 91 12.83 12.28 -4.99
N LEU A 92 13.09 11.00 -5.29
CA LEU A 92 13.56 10.04 -4.28
C LEU A 92 15.04 10.28 -3.90
N GLU A 93 15.77 10.98 -4.75
CA GLU A 93 17.15 11.38 -4.45
C GLU A 93 17.17 12.66 -3.59
N TYR A 94 16.05 13.35 -3.42
CA TYR A 94 15.97 14.52 -2.54
C TYR A 94 15.72 14.07 -1.10
N THR A 95 16.59 14.50 -0.18
CA THR A 95 16.50 14.24 1.25
C THR A 95 16.09 15.54 1.94
N PRO A 96 14.79 15.87 2.05
CA PRO A 96 14.37 17.16 2.56
C PRO A 96 14.89 17.45 3.97
N ASP A 97 15.21 18.72 4.24
CA ASP A 97 15.61 19.17 5.58
C ASP A 97 14.45 19.06 6.59
N ASP A 98 13.21 19.29 6.14
CA ASP A 98 12.00 19.07 6.93
C ASP A 98 11.47 17.64 6.66
N PRO A 99 11.45 16.74 7.65
CA PRO A 99 10.98 15.36 7.46
C PRO A 99 9.50 15.29 7.03
N ARG A 100 8.70 16.35 7.22
CA ARG A 100 7.32 16.44 6.73
C ARG A 100 7.23 16.51 5.21
N GLU A 101 8.31 16.92 4.55
CA GLU A 101 8.40 16.94 3.08
C GLU A 101 8.86 15.60 2.49
N ILE A 102 9.23 14.61 3.31
CA ILE A 102 9.57 13.26 2.84
C ILE A 102 8.35 12.70 2.10
N ARG A 103 8.60 12.18 0.90
CA ARG A 103 7.58 11.59 0.03
C ARG A 103 7.81 10.10 -0.13
N HIS A 104 6.72 9.36 -0.09
CA HIS A 104 6.67 7.93 -0.27
C HIS A 104 6.13 7.62 -1.67
N GLU A 105 6.78 6.69 -2.36
CA GLU A 105 6.24 6.13 -3.60
C GLU A 105 5.08 5.19 -3.26
N VAL A 106 3.89 5.55 -3.70
CA VAL A 106 2.65 4.85 -3.39
C VAL A 106 2.06 4.27 -4.66
N LYS A 107 1.73 2.98 -4.61
CA LYS A 107 1.04 2.25 -5.66
C LYS A 107 -0.25 1.64 -5.11
N LEU A 108 -1.38 2.18 -5.57
CA LEU A 108 -2.71 1.68 -5.27
C LEU A 108 -3.14 0.70 -6.37
N PRO A 109 -3.43 -0.57 -6.04
CA PRO A 109 -4.02 -1.51 -6.99
C PRO A 109 -5.36 -0.98 -7.52
N LYS A 110 -5.73 -1.30 -8.77
CA LYS A 110 -6.99 -0.87 -9.40
C LYS A 110 -8.22 -0.97 -8.50
N SER A 111 -8.39 -2.11 -7.82
CA SER A 111 -9.54 -2.36 -6.94
C SER A 111 -9.62 -1.37 -5.78
N LEU A 112 -8.47 -1.02 -5.20
CA LEU A 112 -8.38 -0.07 -4.10
C LEU A 112 -8.41 1.38 -4.59
N ALA A 113 -7.76 1.67 -5.72
CA ALA A 113 -7.75 2.99 -6.36
C ALA A 113 -9.17 3.49 -6.64
N GLY A 114 -10.07 2.63 -7.11
CA GLY A 114 -11.48 2.98 -7.36
C GLY A 114 -12.23 3.47 -6.11
N CYS A 115 -11.83 3.02 -4.91
CA CYS A 115 -12.40 3.50 -3.64
C CYS A 115 -11.94 4.92 -3.28
N PHE A 116 -10.82 5.37 -3.87
CA PHE A 116 -10.28 6.72 -3.75
C PHE A 116 -10.61 7.61 -4.96
N ASP A 117 -11.10 7.03 -6.05
CA ASP A 117 -11.45 7.71 -7.29
C ASP A 117 -12.87 8.32 -7.25
N ALA A 118 -13.82 7.70 -6.52
CA ALA A 118 -15.15 8.28 -6.33
C ALA A 118 -15.16 9.70 -5.72
N PRO A 119 -14.24 10.06 -4.79
CA PRO A 119 -14.08 11.45 -4.38
C PRO A 119 -13.44 12.36 -5.44
N TYR A 120 -12.88 11.93 -6.57
CA TYR A 120 -12.33 12.86 -7.58
C TYR A 120 -13.37 13.76 -8.27
N THR A 121 -14.64 13.61 -7.94
CA THR A 121 -15.73 14.52 -8.28
C THR A 121 -15.56 15.88 -7.59
N SER A 122 -16.37 16.86 -8.02
CA SER A 122 -16.37 18.25 -7.52
C SER A 122 -16.36 18.36 -5.98
N GLU A 123 -16.88 17.38 -5.26
CA GLU A 123 -16.97 17.34 -3.79
C GLU A 123 -15.63 17.29 -3.07
N PHE A 124 -14.60 16.62 -3.59
CA PHE A 124 -13.30 16.57 -2.91
C PHE A 124 -12.55 17.90 -3.00
N LYS A 125 -12.71 18.62 -4.13
CA LYS A 125 -12.15 19.97 -4.27
C LYS A 125 -12.73 20.89 -3.18
N THR A 126 -14.02 20.79 -2.90
CA THR A 126 -14.73 21.64 -1.93
C THR A 126 -14.71 21.13 -0.49
N SER A 127 -14.45 19.83 -0.26
CA SER A 127 -14.52 19.22 1.08
C SER A 127 -13.51 19.85 2.06
N LYS A 128 -14.01 20.50 3.12
CA LYS A 128 -13.17 21.06 4.18
C LYS A 128 -12.56 19.99 5.10
N ARG A 129 -13.06 18.75 5.05
CA ARG A 129 -12.61 17.65 5.93
C ARG A 129 -11.28 17.03 5.53
N ILE A 130 -10.85 17.25 4.29
CA ILE A 130 -9.62 16.65 3.75
C ILE A 130 -8.50 17.70 3.83
N PRO A 131 -7.39 17.41 4.54
CA PRO A 131 -6.30 18.37 4.67
C PRO A 131 -5.76 18.77 3.29
N LYS A 132 -5.44 20.06 3.12
CA LYS A 132 -4.93 20.62 1.85
C LYS A 132 -3.74 19.81 1.32
N ALA A 133 -2.82 19.39 2.19
CA ALA A 133 -1.66 18.61 1.81
C ALA A 133 -2.03 17.27 1.13
N VAL A 134 -3.08 16.59 1.59
CA VAL A 134 -3.59 15.35 0.99
C VAL A 134 -4.15 15.64 -0.40
N LYS A 135 -4.90 16.74 -0.54
CA LYS A 135 -5.45 17.15 -1.85
C LYS A 135 -4.36 17.44 -2.87
N ASP A 136 -3.36 18.23 -2.49
CA ASP A 136 -2.23 18.58 -3.35
C ASP A 136 -1.47 17.31 -3.80
N ASP A 137 -1.26 16.36 -2.87
CA ASP A 137 -0.54 15.13 -3.18
C ASP A 137 -1.35 14.20 -4.08
N MET A 138 -2.65 14.05 -3.82
CA MET A 138 -3.55 13.28 -4.68
C MET A 138 -3.58 13.84 -6.10
N GLN A 139 -3.69 15.17 -6.26
CA GLN A 139 -3.65 15.84 -7.57
C GLN A 139 -2.36 15.55 -8.35
N GLY A 140 -1.24 15.35 -7.64
CA GLY A 140 0.04 14.97 -8.24
C GLY A 140 0.17 13.48 -8.60
N MET A 141 -0.77 12.63 -8.20
CA MET A 141 -0.75 11.20 -8.55
C MET A 141 -1.28 10.96 -9.97
N SER A 142 -0.78 9.92 -10.63
CA SER A 142 -1.30 9.43 -11.90
C SER A 142 -2.41 8.41 -11.64
N TRP A 143 -3.64 8.80 -11.95
CA TRP A 143 -4.84 7.97 -11.85
C TRP A 143 -5.10 7.30 -13.21
N GLN A 144 -4.90 5.98 -13.28
CA GLN A 144 -5.05 5.18 -14.50
C GLN A 144 -6.08 4.08 -14.29
N SER A 145 -6.62 3.55 -15.39
CA SER A 145 -7.61 2.47 -15.36
C SER A 145 -7.09 1.15 -14.78
N ASN A 146 -5.77 0.99 -14.61
CA ASN A 146 -5.08 -0.17 -14.03
C ASN A 146 -4.60 0.08 -12.58
N GLY A 147 -4.85 1.26 -12.00
CA GLY A 147 -4.42 1.63 -10.66
C GLY A 147 -3.93 3.06 -10.58
N THR A 148 -3.49 3.45 -9.39
CA THR A 148 -2.96 4.80 -9.15
C THR A 148 -1.53 4.69 -8.66
N THR A 149 -0.65 5.53 -9.20
CA THR A 149 0.74 5.63 -8.75
C THR A 149 1.09 7.08 -8.52
N GLY A 150 1.89 7.36 -7.50
CA GLY A 150 2.36 8.72 -7.26
C GLY A 150 3.22 8.80 -6.01
N ARG A 151 3.67 10.01 -5.69
CA ARG A 151 4.52 10.27 -4.55
C ARG A 151 3.85 11.24 -3.61
N VAL A 152 3.67 10.82 -2.36
CA VAL A 152 2.82 11.53 -1.41
C VAL A 152 3.56 11.76 -0.10
N ARG A 153 3.28 12.87 0.58
CA ARG A 153 3.88 13.18 1.89
C ARG A 153 3.34 12.23 2.96
N ASN A 154 4.02 12.17 4.11
CA ASN A 154 3.62 11.31 5.22
C ASN A 154 2.16 11.54 5.67
N VAL A 155 1.68 12.79 5.65
CA VAL A 155 0.29 13.14 5.99
C VAL A 155 -0.72 12.47 5.05
N ALA A 156 -0.44 12.46 3.76
CA ALA A 156 -1.29 11.81 2.75
C ALA A 156 -1.20 10.29 2.84
N LEU A 157 0.00 9.75 3.11
CA LEU A 157 0.18 8.32 3.34
C LEU A 157 -0.61 7.83 4.54
N GLY A 158 -0.55 8.53 5.68
CA GLY A 158 -1.34 8.22 6.87
C GLY A 158 -2.84 8.22 6.58
N TRP A 159 -3.32 9.21 5.82
CA TRP A 159 -4.73 9.26 5.38
C TRP A 159 -5.12 8.06 4.50
N PHE A 160 -4.26 7.64 3.57
CA PHE A 160 -4.51 6.44 2.77
C PHE A 160 -4.52 5.17 3.62
N LEU A 161 -3.59 5.04 4.56
CA LEU A 161 -3.51 3.90 5.47
C LEU A 161 -4.75 3.77 6.35
N GLU A 162 -5.25 4.88 6.91
CA GLU A 162 -6.49 4.92 7.68
C GLU A 162 -7.68 4.38 6.87
N LYS A 163 -7.85 4.87 5.64
CA LYS A 163 -8.93 4.42 4.75
C LYS A 163 -8.73 2.98 4.27
N ALA A 164 -7.52 2.58 3.96
CA ALA A 164 -7.21 1.21 3.59
C ALA A 164 -7.49 0.25 4.76
N ASN A 165 -7.15 0.60 6.00
CA ASN A 165 -7.51 -0.18 7.18
C ASN A 165 -9.03 -0.35 7.33
N TYR A 166 -9.80 0.72 7.13
CA TYR A 166 -11.26 0.62 7.10
C TYR A 166 -11.75 -0.36 6.02
N PHE A 167 -11.22 -0.25 4.80
CA PHE A 167 -11.59 -1.13 3.69
C PHE A 167 -11.13 -2.58 3.88
N ALA A 168 -10.03 -2.82 4.58
CA ALA A 168 -9.50 -4.15 4.87
C ALA A 168 -10.45 -4.99 5.72
N GLY A 169 -11.22 -4.36 6.62
CA GLY A 169 -12.16 -5.03 7.52
C GLY A 169 -13.61 -5.02 7.05
N MET A 170 -14.06 -3.95 6.41
CA MET A 170 -15.50 -3.71 6.21
C MET A 170 -15.94 -3.54 4.75
N HIS A 171 -15.03 -3.59 3.76
CA HIS A 171 -15.44 -3.35 2.38
C HIS A 171 -16.24 -4.54 1.81
N PRO A 172 -17.40 -4.35 1.16
CA PRO A 172 -18.25 -5.46 0.69
C PRO A 172 -17.61 -6.34 -0.39
N THR A 173 -16.62 -5.81 -1.11
CA THR A 173 -15.90 -6.55 -2.16
C THR A 173 -14.61 -7.18 -1.62
N PRO A 174 -14.46 -8.52 -1.61
CA PRO A 174 -13.26 -9.20 -1.10
C PRO A 174 -11.96 -8.79 -1.80
N THR A 175 -12.02 -8.48 -3.11
CA THR A 175 -10.86 -8.00 -3.88
C THR A 175 -10.33 -6.66 -3.37
N VAL A 176 -11.21 -5.79 -2.87
CA VAL A 176 -10.82 -4.52 -2.26
C VAL A 176 -10.24 -4.77 -0.88
N GLN A 177 -10.87 -5.62 -0.06
CA GLN A 177 -10.34 -5.98 1.26
C GLN A 177 -8.91 -6.52 1.16
N ARG A 178 -8.65 -7.47 0.25
CA ARG A 178 -7.31 -8.03 0.02
C ARG A 178 -6.31 -6.98 -0.44
N ALA A 179 -6.70 -6.13 -1.41
CA ALA A 179 -5.84 -5.05 -1.88
C ALA A 179 -5.53 -4.05 -0.77
N ALA A 180 -6.49 -3.76 0.10
CA ALA A 180 -6.34 -2.88 1.24
C ALA A 180 -5.42 -3.47 2.32
N LYS A 181 -5.59 -4.76 2.68
CA LYS A 181 -4.68 -5.48 3.59
C LYS A 181 -3.23 -5.47 3.08
N LYS A 182 -3.04 -5.73 1.78
CA LYS A 182 -1.72 -5.67 1.14
C LYS A 182 -1.15 -4.25 1.17
N PHE A 183 -1.97 -3.24 0.92
CA PHE A 183 -1.54 -1.85 0.97
C PHE A 183 -1.08 -1.45 2.37
N VAL A 184 -1.87 -1.77 3.40
CA VAL A 184 -1.55 -1.50 4.81
C VAL A 184 -0.22 -2.16 5.17
N SER A 185 -0.10 -3.48 4.99
CA SER A 185 1.15 -4.21 5.30
C SER A 185 2.38 -3.66 4.58
N THR A 186 2.24 -3.19 3.34
CA THR A 186 3.36 -2.64 2.56
C THR A 186 3.81 -1.26 3.06
N TYR A 187 2.88 -0.42 3.52
CA TYR A 187 3.13 1.00 3.72
C TYR A 187 3.12 1.47 5.18
N THR A 188 2.69 0.64 6.13
CA THR A 188 2.71 0.98 7.57
C THR A 188 4.12 1.27 8.08
N GLU A 189 5.10 0.39 7.85
CA GLU A 189 6.45 0.59 8.37
C GLU A 189 7.14 1.85 7.79
N PRO A 190 7.11 2.13 6.47
CA PRO A 190 7.61 3.39 5.93
C PRO A 190 6.94 4.62 6.54
N TYR A 191 5.62 4.58 6.75
CA TYR A 191 4.87 5.67 7.37
C TYR A 191 5.31 5.93 8.82
N GLU A 192 5.41 4.88 9.64
CA GLU A 192 5.81 4.99 11.05
C GLU A 192 7.25 5.48 11.20
N ARG A 193 8.15 5.05 10.30
CA ARG A 193 9.54 5.52 10.27
C ARG A 193 9.61 7.03 10.03
N THR A 194 8.90 7.53 9.03
CA THR A 194 8.84 8.97 8.75
C THR A 194 8.10 9.73 9.85
N GLN A 195 7.04 9.16 10.43
CA GLN A 195 6.29 9.78 11.52
C GLN A 195 7.17 10.00 12.76
N ARG A 196 8.04 9.04 13.10
CA ARG A 196 9.04 9.19 14.18
C ARG A 196 9.99 10.36 13.93
N LEU A 197 10.49 10.51 12.70
CA LEU A 197 11.33 11.65 12.31
C LEU A 197 10.57 12.99 12.45
N ILE A 198 9.30 13.02 12.04
CA ILE A 198 8.46 14.21 12.17
C ILE A 198 8.23 14.56 13.64
N ASN A 199 7.93 13.59 14.49
CA ASN A 199 7.70 13.83 15.92
C ASN A 199 8.96 14.35 16.61
N GLY A 200 10.12 13.77 16.32
CA GLY A 200 11.42 14.25 16.82
C GLY A 200 11.74 15.67 16.33
N TYR A 201 11.47 15.97 15.06
CA TYR A 201 11.69 17.30 14.49
C TYR A 201 10.82 18.39 15.12
N LEU A 202 9.59 18.05 15.53
CA LEU A 202 8.67 19.02 16.14
C LEU A 202 8.85 19.20 17.64
N GLY A 203 9.66 18.36 18.29
CA GLY A 203 9.72 18.31 19.74
C GLY A 203 8.36 18.01 20.37
N THR A 204 7.45 17.38 19.62
CA THR A 204 6.13 16.93 20.11
C THR A 204 6.18 15.47 20.53
N GLY A 205 7.37 14.87 20.62
CA GLY A 205 7.55 13.71 21.46
C GLY A 205 7.29 14.17 22.89
N GLU A 206 6.11 13.86 23.42
CA GLU A 206 5.97 13.65 24.85
C GLU A 206 7.12 12.75 25.28
N ASP A 207 7.76 13.12 26.37
CA ASP A 207 8.95 12.51 26.92
C ASP A 207 8.95 10.98 26.75
N GLU A 208 10.03 10.43 26.18
CA GLU A 208 10.34 9.00 26.22
C GLU A 208 10.72 8.58 27.67
N GLU A 209 9.94 9.01 28.67
CA GLU A 209 9.82 8.35 29.98
C GLU A 209 8.73 7.28 29.89
N GLN A 210 8.99 6.24 29.11
CA GLN A 210 8.42 4.90 29.31
C GLN A 210 9.19 3.86 28.49
N ALA A 211 10.48 3.75 28.79
CA ALA A 211 11.08 2.42 28.86
C ALA A 211 10.47 1.74 30.10
N PRO A 212 9.80 0.57 29.98
CA PRO A 212 9.28 -0.09 31.16
C PRO A 212 10.45 -0.74 31.91
N GLU A 213 10.87 -0.11 33.00
CA GLU A 213 11.38 -0.85 34.17
C GLU A 213 10.24 -1.73 34.69
N VAL A 214 10.35 -3.04 34.51
CA VAL A 214 9.45 -4.01 35.16
C VAL A 214 10.20 -4.66 36.32
N GLU A 215 9.97 -4.14 37.52
CA GLU A 215 10.05 -4.92 38.76
C GLU A 215 8.66 -5.51 39.09
N PRO A 216 8.59 -6.68 39.76
CA PRO A 216 7.67 -7.74 39.36
C PRO A 216 6.42 -7.82 40.25
N ALA A 217 5.23 -7.68 39.65
CA ALA A 217 4.01 -8.34 40.14
C ALA A 217 2.81 -8.05 39.21
N ALA A 218 2.63 -8.89 38.18
CA ALA A 218 1.34 -9.44 37.74
C ALA A 218 1.53 -10.06 36.34
N VAL A 219 1.82 -11.35 36.32
CA VAL A 219 1.69 -12.32 35.21
C VAL A 219 1.17 -11.74 33.88
N GLU A 220 2.04 -11.09 33.11
CA GLU A 220 1.78 -10.80 31.70
C GLU A 220 2.07 -12.06 30.88
N GLU A 221 1.09 -12.54 30.12
CA GLU A 221 1.33 -13.53 29.07
C GLU A 221 2.24 -12.90 28.01
N THR A 222 3.53 -13.19 28.05
CA THR A 222 4.49 -12.89 26.98
C THR A 222 3.89 -13.30 25.63
N GLN A 223 3.56 -12.33 24.78
CA GLN A 223 3.02 -12.60 23.45
C GLN A 223 4.09 -13.33 22.62
N ARG A 224 3.92 -14.65 22.47
CA ARG A 224 4.80 -15.50 21.66
C ARG A 224 4.85 -14.97 20.21
N LYS A 225 6.05 -14.75 19.67
CA LYS A 225 6.26 -14.36 18.26
C LYS A 225 5.58 -15.36 17.33
N ARG A 226 4.84 -14.93 16.30
CA ARG A 226 4.20 -15.85 15.33
C ARG A 226 5.14 -16.13 14.17
N LEU A 227 5.11 -17.35 13.63
CA LEU A 227 5.96 -17.77 12.51
C LEU A 227 5.21 -18.76 11.61
N VAL A 228 5.29 -18.56 10.30
CA VAL A 228 4.79 -19.52 9.31
C VAL A 228 5.97 -20.23 8.66
N VAL A 229 6.00 -21.55 8.75
CA VAL A 229 7.06 -22.38 8.17
C VAL A 229 6.51 -23.19 7.00
N ILE A 230 7.07 -23.00 5.81
CA ILE A 230 6.70 -23.77 4.62
C ILE A 230 7.76 -24.82 4.27
N ALA A 231 7.33 -26.00 3.82
CA ALA A 231 8.25 -27.04 3.36
C ALA A 231 8.93 -26.66 2.04
N CYS A 232 10.22 -26.97 1.89
CA CYS A 232 10.89 -26.75 0.61
C CYS A 232 10.30 -27.62 -0.52
N GLY A 233 10.24 -27.05 -1.73
CA GLY A 233 9.69 -27.73 -2.90
C GLY A 233 10.64 -28.75 -3.50
N GLY A 234 10.11 -29.90 -3.94
CA GLY A 234 10.89 -30.90 -4.68
C GLY A 234 11.39 -30.35 -6.02
N LYS A 235 10.48 -29.77 -6.80
CA LYS A 235 10.77 -29.12 -8.10
C LYS A 235 11.43 -27.76 -7.89
N LYS A 236 12.56 -27.53 -8.55
CA LYS A 236 13.35 -26.31 -8.49
C LYS A 236 13.66 -25.77 -9.89
N SER A 237 13.96 -24.49 -9.97
CA SER A 237 14.46 -23.84 -11.19
C SER A 237 15.88 -24.32 -11.51
N ASP A 238 16.13 -24.64 -12.78
CA ASP A 238 17.46 -25.00 -13.32
C ASP A 238 18.31 -23.78 -13.67
N ALA A 239 17.85 -22.56 -13.35
CA ALA A 239 18.63 -21.35 -13.53
C ALA A 239 20.00 -21.46 -12.82
N PRO A 240 21.11 -21.11 -13.50
CA PRO A 240 22.45 -21.24 -12.93
C PRO A 240 22.67 -20.23 -11.79
N GLY A 241 23.67 -20.50 -10.93
CA GLY A 241 24.05 -19.62 -9.83
C GLY A 241 23.14 -19.72 -8.61
N LYS A 242 23.29 -18.77 -7.68
CA LYS A 242 22.38 -18.60 -6.53
C LYS A 242 21.28 -17.63 -6.93
N ILE A 243 20.04 -17.95 -6.57
CA ILE A 243 18.86 -17.09 -6.76
C ILE A 243 18.00 -17.16 -5.50
N PRO A 244 17.13 -16.17 -5.24
CA PRO A 244 16.22 -16.20 -4.09
C PRO A 244 15.45 -17.51 -3.95
N ALA A 245 15.21 -17.95 -2.72
CA ALA A 245 14.63 -19.26 -2.43
C ALA A 245 13.19 -19.38 -2.95
N ASP A 246 12.39 -18.32 -2.87
CA ASP A 246 11.05 -18.24 -3.46
C ASP A 246 11.03 -18.37 -5.00
N GLU A 247 12.06 -17.88 -5.68
CA GLU A 247 12.27 -18.09 -7.11
C GLU A 247 12.82 -19.49 -7.43
N ARG A 248 13.67 -20.03 -6.54
CA ARG A 248 14.28 -21.35 -6.71
C ARG A 248 13.23 -22.45 -6.67
N TYR A 249 12.29 -22.45 -5.72
CA TYR A 249 11.30 -23.51 -5.59
C TYR A 249 10.09 -23.26 -6.51
N THR A 250 9.95 -24.05 -7.57
CA THR A 250 8.93 -23.84 -8.61
C THR A 250 7.78 -24.84 -8.56
N GLY A 251 7.79 -25.77 -7.60
CA GLY A 251 6.76 -26.80 -7.46
C GLY A 251 5.38 -26.25 -7.08
N ASN A 252 4.32 -26.83 -7.67
CA ASN A 252 2.94 -26.42 -7.41
C ASN A 252 2.58 -26.46 -5.92
N TYR A 253 3.03 -27.49 -5.21
CA TYR A 253 2.79 -27.62 -3.77
C TYR A 253 3.48 -26.53 -2.95
N PHE A 254 4.73 -26.17 -3.30
CA PHE A 254 5.44 -25.07 -2.66
C PHE A 254 4.72 -23.74 -2.89
N ARG A 255 4.30 -23.46 -4.12
CA ARG A 255 3.54 -22.25 -4.46
C ARG A 255 2.22 -22.16 -3.70
N ALA A 256 1.49 -23.28 -3.57
CA ALA A 256 0.26 -23.31 -2.79
C ALA A 256 0.51 -23.07 -1.29
N CYS A 257 1.59 -23.63 -0.73
CA CYS A 257 2.00 -23.33 0.65
C CYS A 257 2.38 -21.86 0.82
N LEU A 258 3.09 -21.27 -0.15
CA LEU A 258 3.47 -19.86 -0.13
C LEU A 258 2.23 -18.94 -0.18
N MET A 259 1.29 -19.20 -1.09
CA MET A 259 0.02 -18.45 -1.18
C MET A 259 -0.80 -18.55 0.11
N ALA A 260 -0.84 -19.72 0.74
CA ALA A 260 -1.49 -19.89 2.04
C ALA A 260 -0.72 -19.18 3.17
N ALA A 261 0.61 -19.16 3.12
CA ALA A 261 1.43 -18.45 4.11
C ALA A 261 1.23 -16.92 4.04
N GLU A 262 1.04 -16.36 2.84
CA GLU A 262 0.78 -14.92 2.63
C GLU A 262 -0.48 -14.40 3.32
N VAL A 263 -1.45 -15.27 3.61
CA VAL A 263 -2.71 -14.91 4.29
C VAL A 263 -2.72 -15.27 5.78
N LEU A 264 -1.69 -15.97 6.26
CA LEU A 264 -1.51 -16.31 7.66
C LEU A 264 -0.68 -15.23 8.38
N ASP A 265 -0.87 -15.13 9.70
CA ASP A 265 -0.20 -14.14 10.52
C ASP A 265 1.22 -14.58 10.90
N GLY A 266 2.20 -13.71 10.65
CA GLY A 266 3.62 -13.90 10.97
C GLY A 266 4.54 -13.98 9.74
N PRO A 267 5.86 -13.74 9.92
CA PRO A 267 6.86 -13.93 8.88
C PRO A 267 6.87 -15.36 8.34
N THR A 268 7.13 -15.49 7.03
CA THR A 268 7.24 -16.79 6.35
C THR A 268 8.69 -17.19 6.18
N MET A 269 9.04 -18.41 6.61
CA MET A 269 10.35 -19.02 6.41
C MET A 269 10.23 -20.39 5.75
N ILE A 270 11.26 -20.80 5.01
CA ILE A 270 11.33 -22.09 4.34
C ILE A 270 12.16 -23.05 5.19
N LEU A 271 11.61 -24.22 5.48
CA LEU A 271 12.37 -25.34 6.02
C LEU A 271 12.95 -26.17 4.87
N SER A 272 14.23 -25.92 4.57
CA SER A 272 15.02 -26.55 3.51
C SER A 272 15.79 -27.77 3.99
N ALA A 273 15.68 -28.87 3.24
CA ALA A 273 16.44 -30.09 3.51
C ALA A 273 17.97 -29.93 3.43
N LYS A 274 18.49 -28.94 2.70
CA LYS A 274 19.93 -28.66 2.57
C LYS A 274 20.39 -27.49 3.46
N TYR A 275 19.58 -26.43 3.55
CA TYR A 275 19.99 -25.17 4.17
C TYR A 275 19.37 -24.91 5.56
N GLY A 276 18.42 -25.73 6.00
CA GLY A 276 17.74 -25.53 7.29
C GLY A 276 16.64 -24.49 7.19
N LEU A 277 16.51 -23.63 8.18
CA LEU A 277 15.51 -22.57 8.21
C LEU A 277 16.05 -21.31 7.54
N ILE A 278 15.46 -20.90 6.41
CA ILE A 278 15.91 -19.76 5.62
C ILE A 278 14.76 -18.79 5.29
N PRO A 279 15.02 -17.48 5.16
CA PRO A 279 14.02 -16.54 4.64
C PRO A 279 13.73 -16.79 3.15
N LEU A 280 12.62 -16.25 2.65
CA LEU A 280 12.23 -16.36 1.24
C LEU A 280 13.28 -15.76 0.28
N THR A 281 13.96 -14.71 0.72
CA THR A 281 14.95 -13.95 -0.07
C THR A 281 16.36 -14.54 -0.04
N GLU A 282 16.59 -15.62 0.71
CA GLU A 282 17.92 -16.25 0.79
C GLU A 282 18.35 -16.78 -0.58
N GLU A 283 19.53 -16.38 -1.05
CA GLU A 283 20.05 -16.82 -2.33
C GLU A 283 20.63 -18.24 -2.26
N ILE A 284 19.96 -19.20 -2.91
CA ILE A 284 20.32 -20.62 -2.85
C ILE A 284 20.66 -21.21 -4.22
N GLU A 285 21.63 -22.13 -4.23
CA GLU A 285 21.97 -22.94 -5.41
C GLU A 285 20.91 -24.03 -5.65
N ASN A 286 20.81 -24.50 -6.90
CA ASN A 286 20.01 -25.69 -7.21
C ASN A 286 20.58 -26.92 -6.47
N TYR A 287 19.70 -27.79 -5.97
CA TYR A 287 20.08 -28.99 -5.24
C TYR A 287 18.99 -30.05 -5.29
N ASP A 288 19.40 -31.32 -5.21
CA ASP A 288 18.51 -32.46 -5.06
C ASP A 288 18.84 -33.23 -3.78
N VAL A 289 18.24 -32.77 -2.67
CA VAL A 289 18.39 -33.38 -1.35
C VAL A 289 17.02 -33.53 -0.74
N THR A 290 16.71 -34.75 -0.32
CA THR A 290 15.48 -35.07 0.41
C THR A 290 15.73 -35.01 1.91
N TRP A 291 14.76 -34.50 2.67
CA TRP A 291 14.84 -34.43 4.14
C TRP A 291 15.11 -35.81 4.75
N GLY A 292 16.15 -35.91 5.58
CA GLY A 292 16.61 -37.17 6.18
C GLY A 292 17.43 -38.07 5.24
N GLY A 293 17.67 -37.64 4.00
CA GLY A 293 18.56 -38.31 3.06
C GLY A 293 20.03 -37.91 3.23
N LYS A 294 20.91 -38.54 2.44
CA LYS A 294 22.35 -38.20 2.40
C LYS A 294 22.52 -36.74 1.95
N GLY A 295 23.28 -35.96 2.71
CA GLY A 295 23.49 -34.53 2.46
C GLY A 295 22.40 -33.61 2.99
N SER A 296 21.40 -34.15 3.70
CA SER A 296 20.41 -33.34 4.41
C SER A 296 21.04 -32.70 5.66
N ILE A 297 20.63 -31.47 5.94
CA ILE A 297 21.03 -30.76 7.15
C ILE A 297 20.59 -31.53 8.39
N ARG A 298 21.43 -31.49 9.44
CA ARG A 298 21.08 -32.10 10.73
C ARG A 298 20.16 -31.16 11.50
N LEU A 299 19.17 -31.72 12.18
CA LEU A 299 18.24 -30.93 12.99
C LEU A 299 18.91 -30.12 14.11
N GLY A 300 20.07 -30.56 14.63
CA GLY A 300 20.85 -29.77 15.58
C GLY A 300 21.29 -28.41 15.02
N VAL A 301 21.68 -28.36 13.75
CA VAL A 301 22.07 -27.11 13.08
C VAL A 301 20.85 -26.21 12.87
N VAL A 302 19.68 -26.79 12.59
CA VAL A 302 18.43 -26.02 12.48
C VAL A 302 18.03 -25.45 13.85
N ARG A 303 18.30 -26.16 14.95
CA ARG A 303 18.09 -25.65 16.30
C ARG A 303 18.95 -24.42 16.58
N GLU A 304 20.24 -24.49 16.25
CA GLU A 304 21.16 -23.33 16.37
C GLU A 304 20.67 -22.13 15.53
N GLN A 305 20.11 -22.36 14.33
CA GLN A 305 19.50 -21.30 13.52
C GLN A 305 18.27 -20.67 14.20
N VAL A 306 17.40 -21.50 14.81
CA VAL A 306 16.20 -21.04 15.52
C VAL A 306 16.58 -20.21 16.75
N GLU A 307 17.61 -20.65 17.49
CA GLU A 307 18.17 -19.95 18.65
C GLU A 307 18.77 -18.60 18.23
N ALA A 308 19.63 -18.59 17.19
CA ALA A 308 20.24 -17.38 16.68
C ALA A 308 19.24 -16.33 16.17
N LEU A 309 18.06 -16.78 15.71
CA LEU A 309 16.97 -15.91 15.27
C LEU A 309 16.01 -15.52 16.41
N GLY A 310 16.21 -16.04 17.63
CA GLY A 310 15.32 -15.79 18.77
C GLY A 310 13.89 -16.26 18.51
N LEU A 311 13.74 -17.43 17.90
CA LEU A 311 12.47 -18.04 17.49
C LEU A 311 12.09 -19.28 18.31
N GLU A 312 12.79 -19.58 19.40
CA GLU A 312 12.54 -20.80 20.21
C GLU A 312 11.11 -20.85 20.78
N ASP A 313 10.63 -19.71 21.31
CA ASP A 313 9.29 -19.57 21.89
C ASP A 313 8.21 -19.15 20.87
N ALA A 314 8.50 -19.25 19.58
CA ALA A 314 7.56 -18.81 18.54
C ALA A 314 6.31 -19.72 18.48
N LYS A 315 5.14 -19.11 18.28
CA LYS A 315 3.92 -19.81 17.87
C LYS A 315 4.01 -20.12 16.37
N VAL A 316 4.30 -21.38 16.06
CA VAL A 316 4.61 -21.81 14.68
C VAL A 316 3.45 -22.51 14.01
N THR A 317 3.11 -22.08 12.78
CA THR A 317 2.22 -22.79 11.87
C THR A 317 3.03 -23.39 10.72
N VAL A 318 2.94 -24.70 10.52
CA VAL A 318 3.72 -25.44 9.53
C VAL A 318 2.84 -25.88 8.36
N LEU A 319 3.16 -25.38 7.16
CA LEU A 319 2.54 -25.78 5.90
C LEU A 319 3.48 -26.71 5.14
N GLY A 320 3.28 -28.01 5.29
CA GLY A 320 4.10 -29.00 4.60
C GLY A 320 3.65 -30.43 4.80
N GLY A 321 4.32 -31.34 4.09
CA GLY A 321 4.10 -32.78 4.25
C GLY A 321 4.57 -33.29 5.62
N GLU A 322 4.12 -34.49 5.98
CA GLU A 322 4.32 -35.11 7.30
C GLU A 322 5.78 -35.11 7.80
N ARG A 323 6.75 -35.32 6.90
CA ARG A 323 8.18 -35.30 7.25
C ARG A 323 8.64 -33.93 7.78
N TYR A 324 8.17 -32.85 7.18
CA TYR A 324 8.49 -31.49 7.61
C TYR A 324 7.75 -31.12 8.89
N VAL A 325 6.49 -31.53 9.04
CA VAL A 325 5.73 -31.36 10.28
C VAL A 325 6.44 -32.07 11.44
N LYS A 326 6.91 -33.31 11.23
CA LYS A 326 7.66 -34.06 12.25
C LYS A 326 8.99 -33.39 12.62
N ALA A 327 9.69 -32.83 11.63
CA ALA A 327 10.93 -32.10 11.85
C ALA A 327 10.68 -30.79 12.64
N ALA A 328 9.67 -30.01 12.23
CA ALA A 328 9.28 -28.78 12.90
C ALA A 328 8.83 -29.04 14.34
N ARG A 329 8.10 -30.13 14.62
CA ARG A 329 7.71 -30.51 15.99
C ARG A 329 8.86 -30.92 16.91
N GLN A 330 10.04 -31.23 16.37
CA GLN A 330 11.24 -31.44 17.19
C GLN A 330 11.91 -30.12 17.61
N LEU A 331 11.62 -29.04 16.87
CA LEU A 331 12.10 -27.68 17.15
C LEU A 331 11.08 -26.93 18.01
N TRP A 332 9.81 -27.01 17.61
CA TRP A 332 8.64 -26.39 18.26
C TRP A 332 7.59 -27.45 18.58
N PRO A 333 7.58 -28.01 19.80
CA PRO A 333 6.62 -29.05 20.19
C PRO A 333 5.15 -28.68 19.97
N ASP A 334 4.82 -27.39 20.14
CA ASP A 334 3.47 -26.83 20.01
C ASP A 334 3.11 -26.42 18.57
N ALA A 335 3.90 -26.78 17.55
CA ALA A 335 3.67 -26.35 16.17
C ALA A 335 2.31 -26.84 15.61
N GLU A 336 1.51 -25.88 15.16
CA GLU A 336 0.23 -26.11 14.48
C GLU A 336 0.49 -26.62 13.05
N ALA A 337 -0.22 -27.67 12.63
CA ALA A 337 -0.09 -28.25 11.29
C ALA A 337 -1.49 -28.44 10.70
N PRO A 338 -2.05 -27.44 10.02
CA PRO A 338 -3.43 -27.47 9.55
C PRO A 338 -3.65 -28.49 8.43
N LEU A 339 -2.59 -28.83 7.68
CA LEU A 339 -2.67 -29.71 6.50
C LEU A 339 -2.72 -31.19 6.91
N LYS A 340 -3.83 -31.86 6.58
CA LYS A 340 -4.03 -33.30 6.84
C LYS A 340 -4.18 -34.11 5.55
N GLY A 341 -3.77 -35.38 5.60
CA GLY A 341 -3.96 -36.32 4.51
C GLY A 341 -2.95 -36.21 3.37
N GLY A 342 -3.31 -36.73 2.19
CA GLY A 342 -2.40 -36.79 1.03
C GLY A 342 -2.25 -35.45 0.31
N ILE A 343 -1.25 -35.33 -0.59
CA ILE A 343 -0.92 -34.08 -1.31
C ILE A 343 -2.15 -33.43 -1.96
N GLY A 344 -3.04 -34.20 -2.60
CA GLY A 344 -4.25 -33.65 -3.21
C GLY A 344 -5.23 -33.04 -2.20
N GLN A 345 -5.42 -33.66 -1.04
CA GLN A 345 -6.27 -33.13 0.04
C GLN A 345 -5.64 -31.89 0.68
N GLN A 346 -4.33 -31.88 0.83
CA GLN A 346 -3.59 -30.73 1.34
C GLN A 346 -3.65 -29.55 0.37
N LEU A 347 -3.57 -29.77 -0.95
CA LEU A 347 -3.76 -28.73 -1.96
C LEU A 347 -5.16 -28.11 -1.88
N LYS A 348 -6.21 -28.91 -1.64
CA LYS A 348 -7.56 -28.40 -1.40
C LYS A 348 -7.66 -27.58 -0.11
N GLN A 349 -7.02 -28.03 0.97
CA GLN A 349 -6.97 -27.28 2.23
C GLN A 349 -6.22 -25.95 2.07
N LEU A 350 -5.09 -25.96 1.36
CA LEU A 350 -4.33 -24.76 1.02
C LEU A 350 -5.18 -23.78 0.21
N ALA A 351 -5.92 -24.27 -0.79
CA ALA A 351 -6.88 -23.47 -1.55
C ALA A 351 -7.93 -22.84 -0.64
N GLY A 352 -8.53 -23.60 0.27
CA GLY A 352 -9.47 -23.04 1.27
C GLY A 352 -8.83 -21.95 2.14
N ILE A 353 -7.56 -22.10 2.52
CA ILE A 353 -6.83 -21.10 3.32
C ILE A 353 -6.65 -19.78 2.54
N TYR A 354 -6.20 -19.80 1.28
CA TYR A 354 -5.96 -18.56 0.51
C TYR A 354 -7.18 -18.03 -0.28
N GLU A 355 -8.19 -18.86 -0.56
CA GLU A 355 -9.45 -18.45 -1.20
C GLU A 355 -10.47 -17.90 -0.20
N GLY A 356 -10.29 -18.22 1.09
CA GLY A 356 -11.01 -17.59 2.19
C GLY A 356 -12.35 -18.20 2.55
N GLU A 357 -12.74 -19.37 2.03
CA GLU A 357 -14.01 -20.04 2.40
C GLU A 357 -13.98 -21.55 2.18
N ALA A 358 -14.39 -22.33 3.19
CA ALA A 358 -15.59 -23.19 3.13
C ALA A 358 -15.72 -24.04 4.41
N LEU A 359 -16.45 -23.53 5.40
CA LEU A 359 -17.44 -24.33 6.10
C LEU A 359 -18.78 -23.58 5.99
N GLU A 360 -19.81 -24.36 5.69
CA GLU A 360 -21.19 -24.05 5.32
C GLU A 360 -21.81 -22.84 6.07
N ASP A 361 -22.54 -21.98 5.35
CA ASP A 361 -23.97 -21.65 5.65
C ASP A 361 -24.51 -20.46 4.82
N ASP A 362 -25.72 -20.66 4.26
CA ASP A 362 -26.82 -19.70 4.11
C ASP A 362 -26.57 -18.25 3.63
N GLU A 363 -25.86 -18.04 2.52
CA GLU A 363 -26.06 -16.79 1.77
C GLU A 363 -27.41 -16.84 1.03
N HIS A 364 -28.44 -16.23 1.63
CA HIS A 364 -29.70 -15.87 0.97
C HIS A 364 -29.70 -14.38 0.60
N PRO A 365 -30.35 -14.00 -0.51
CA PRO A 365 -30.46 -12.58 -0.87
C PRO A 365 -31.32 -11.82 0.15
N GLU A 366 -30.86 -10.64 0.57
CA GLU A 366 -31.60 -9.76 1.49
C GLU A 366 -32.97 -9.31 0.95
N ARG A 367 -33.10 -9.26 -0.39
CA ARG A 367 -34.35 -8.92 -1.08
C ARG A 367 -34.54 -9.79 -2.30
N ALA A 368 -35.61 -10.56 -2.30
CA ALA A 368 -36.04 -11.37 -3.44
C ALA A 368 -37.11 -10.64 -4.26
N TYR A 369 -37.01 -10.76 -5.57
CA TYR A 369 -37.98 -10.25 -6.53
C TYR A 369 -38.61 -11.41 -7.30
N GLN A 370 -39.90 -11.30 -7.54
CA GLN A 370 -40.64 -12.19 -8.43
C GLN A 370 -41.09 -11.38 -9.64
N GLY A 371 -40.61 -11.75 -10.82
CA GLY A 371 -40.86 -10.94 -12.01
C GLY A 371 -40.43 -11.60 -13.32
N LYS A 372 -40.67 -10.90 -14.43
CA LYS A 372 -40.18 -11.36 -15.74
C LYS A 372 -38.67 -11.21 -15.81
N LEU A 373 -38.01 -12.08 -16.56
CA LEU A 373 -36.58 -11.95 -16.83
C LEU A 373 -36.25 -10.55 -17.40
N SER A 374 -37.13 -9.95 -18.23
CA SER A 374 -36.95 -8.58 -18.75
C SER A 374 -36.84 -7.48 -17.70
N GLU A 375 -37.27 -7.73 -16.46
CA GLU A 375 -37.18 -6.78 -15.34
C GLU A 375 -35.80 -6.83 -14.65
N VAL A 376 -34.99 -7.85 -14.95
CA VAL A 376 -33.58 -7.89 -14.56
C VAL A 376 -32.84 -6.83 -15.37
N GLY A 377 -32.42 -5.75 -14.72
CA GLY A 377 -31.68 -4.68 -15.39
C GLY A 377 -30.38 -5.18 -16.02
N TYR A 378 -30.06 -4.66 -17.21
CA TYR A 378 -28.80 -4.90 -17.93
C TYR A 378 -28.56 -6.37 -18.34
N LEU A 379 -29.60 -7.04 -18.86
CA LEU A 379 -29.41 -8.36 -19.47
C LEU A 379 -28.45 -8.32 -20.67
N PRO A 380 -27.70 -9.41 -20.91
CA PRO A 380 -26.90 -9.55 -22.13
C PRO A 380 -27.80 -9.51 -23.36
N HIS A 381 -27.30 -8.99 -24.47
CA HIS A 381 -28.00 -9.04 -25.74
C HIS A 381 -27.00 -9.19 -26.88
N ARG A 382 -27.47 -9.34 -28.12
CA ARG A 382 -26.62 -9.59 -29.31
C ARG A 382 -25.43 -8.63 -29.44
N ASN A 383 -25.57 -7.37 -29.03
CA ASN A 383 -24.51 -6.36 -29.16
C ASN A 383 -23.69 -6.18 -27.86
N THR A 384 -24.14 -6.75 -26.74
CA THR A 384 -23.46 -6.71 -25.44
C THR A 384 -23.55 -8.09 -24.79
N PRO A 385 -22.69 -9.05 -25.17
CA PRO A 385 -22.80 -10.44 -24.72
C PRO A 385 -22.26 -10.66 -23.30
N LYS A 386 -21.98 -9.59 -22.53
CA LYS A 386 -21.39 -9.71 -21.19
C LYS A 386 -22.35 -10.44 -20.26
N PRO A 387 -21.97 -11.59 -19.69
CA PRO A 387 -22.83 -12.34 -18.77
C PRO A 387 -23.26 -11.47 -17.59
N ARG A 388 -24.50 -11.65 -17.14
CA ARG A 388 -25.06 -10.94 -15.98
C ARG A 388 -25.17 -11.91 -14.81
N VAL A 389 -24.56 -11.57 -13.67
CA VAL A 389 -24.63 -12.40 -12.46
C VAL A 389 -25.80 -11.94 -11.58
N LEU A 390 -26.61 -12.89 -11.13
CA LEU A 390 -27.73 -12.69 -10.21
C LEU A 390 -27.87 -13.86 -9.23
N TRP A 391 -28.63 -13.66 -8.17
CA TRP A 391 -29.16 -14.76 -7.36
C TRP A 391 -30.41 -15.30 -8.04
N PHE A 392 -30.48 -16.61 -8.27
CA PHE A 392 -31.59 -17.29 -8.94
C PHE A 392 -32.27 -18.26 -7.96
N GLY A 393 -33.58 -18.08 -7.78
CA GLY A 393 -34.42 -18.91 -6.92
C GLY A 393 -35.33 -19.86 -7.70
N GLY A 394 -35.09 -20.06 -9.01
CA GLY A 394 -35.91 -20.92 -9.86
C GLY A 394 -37.01 -20.20 -10.65
N LYS A 395 -37.83 -21.00 -11.35
CA LYS A 395 -38.96 -20.51 -12.17
C LYS A 395 -40.12 -20.08 -11.27
N ALA A 396 -40.58 -18.85 -11.43
CA ALA A 396 -41.76 -18.34 -10.75
C ALA A 396 -43.04 -18.62 -11.55
N GLY A 397 -44.16 -18.78 -10.86
CA GLY A 397 -45.47 -18.97 -11.50
C GLY A 397 -46.55 -19.38 -10.50
N LYS A 398 -47.78 -19.60 -10.98
CA LYS A 398 -48.90 -20.02 -10.12
C LYS A 398 -48.62 -21.31 -9.34
N THR A 399 -47.82 -22.21 -9.92
CA THR A 399 -47.44 -23.48 -9.28
C THR A 399 -46.25 -23.33 -8.33
N ASN A 400 -45.44 -22.27 -8.48
CA ASN A 400 -44.22 -22.02 -7.71
C ASN A 400 -44.22 -20.57 -7.19
N PRO A 401 -45.09 -20.25 -6.21
CA PRO A 401 -45.20 -18.90 -5.67
C PRO A 401 -43.98 -18.51 -4.83
N GLU A 402 -43.27 -19.47 -4.24
CA GLU A 402 -42.09 -19.25 -3.41
C GLU A 402 -40.80 -19.62 -4.15
N PRO A 403 -39.68 -18.94 -3.85
CA PRO A 403 -38.38 -19.30 -4.40
C PRO A 403 -37.92 -20.67 -3.87
N GLY A 404 -37.27 -21.45 -4.74
CA GLY A 404 -36.53 -22.65 -4.35
C GLY A 404 -35.16 -22.30 -3.75
N GLN A 405 -34.23 -23.26 -3.78
CA GLN A 405 -32.87 -23.03 -3.31
C GLN A 405 -32.17 -21.92 -4.11
N TRP A 406 -31.71 -20.89 -3.42
CA TRP A 406 -30.98 -19.79 -4.01
C TRP A 406 -29.60 -20.23 -4.48
N VAL A 407 -29.27 -19.91 -5.74
CA VAL A 407 -27.95 -20.15 -6.33
C VAL A 407 -27.45 -18.91 -7.06
N LYS A 408 -26.16 -18.61 -6.97
CA LYS A 408 -25.54 -17.59 -7.83
C LYS A 408 -25.52 -18.13 -9.26
N ALA A 409 -26.11 -17.38 -10.17
CA ALA A 409 -26.25 -17.77 -11.57
C ALA A 409 -25.77 -16.67 -12.51
N GLU A 410 -25.22 -17.08 -13.65
CA GLU A 410 -24.91 -16.21 -14.77
C GLU A 410 -25.97 -16.34 -15.86
N VAL A 411 -26.43 -15.20 -16.39
CA VAL A 411 -27.36 -15.12 -17.50
C VAL A 411 -26.58 -14.81 -18.76
N ILE A 412 -26.77 -15.62 -19.80
CA ILE A 412 -26.07 -15.54 -21.09
C ILE A 412 -27.11 -15.48 -22.20
N TYR A 413 -26.93 -14.57 -23.16
CA TYR A 413 -27.77 -14.52 -24.37
C TYR A 413 -27.31 -15.59 -25.37
N ILE A 414 -28.19 -16.54 -25.70
CA ILE A 414 -27.87 -17.68 -26.58
C ILE A 414 -28.41 -17.52 -28.02
N GLY A 415 -29.13 -16.44 -28.31
CA GLY A 415 -29.73 -16.17 -29.62
C GLY A 415 -31.25 -16.24 -29.60
N GLU A 416 -31.91 -15.76 -30.66
CA GLU A 416 -33.37 -15.86 -30.87
C GLU A 416 -34.26 -15.33 -29.73
N GLY A 417 -33.72 -14.45 -28.88
CA GLY A 417 -34.46 -13.93 -27.71
C GLY A 417 -34.47 -14.89 -26.51
N GLN A 418 -33.65 -15.92 -26.55
CA GLN A 418 -33.43 -16.90 -25.49
C GLN A 418 -32.17 -16.60 -24.68
N TYR A 419 -32.22 -17.03 -23.42
CA TYR A 419 -31.20 -16.83 -22.41
C TYR A 419 -30.94 -18.13 -21.67
N ALA A 420 -29.68 -18.52 -21.51
CA ALA A 420 -29.27 -19.59 -20.61
C ALA A 420 -28.97 -18.98 -19.23
N ILE A 421 -29.47 -19.61 -18.17
CA ILE A 421 -29.17 -19.30 -16.78
C ILE A 421 -28.33 -20.46 -16.23
N ASN A 422 -27.04 -20.25 -16.03
CA ASN A 422 -26.10 -21.28 -15.57
C ASN A 422 -25.67 -21.02 -14.14
N ARG A 423 -25.34 -22.06 -13.38
CA ARG A 423 -24.74 -21.88 -12.04
C ARG A 423 -23.34 -21.27 -12.18
N LEU A 424 -23.07 -20.18 -11.44
CA LEU A 424 -21.85 -19.38 -11.56
C LEU A 424 -20.59 -20.25 -11.41
N GLY A 425 -19.68 -20.14 -12.39
CA GLY A 425 -18.41 -20.89 -12.40
C GLY A 425 -18.52 -22.35 -12.85
N THR A 426 -19.70 -22.79 -13.29
CA THR A 426 -19.93 -24.15 -13.79
C THR A 426 -20.62 -24.12 -15.16
N THR A 427 -20.59 -25.24 -15.88
CA THR A 427 -21.36 -25.42 -17.14
C THR A 427 -22.76 -26.02 -16.89
N ASP A 428 -23.22 -26.03 -15.64
CA ASP A 428 -24.51 -26.60 -15.24
C ASP A 428 -25.64 -25.61 -15.56
N GLU A 429 -26.39 -25.91 -16.63
CA GLU A 429 -27.54 -25.10 -17.05
C GLU A 429 -28.72 -25.34 -16.10
N LEU A 430 -29.12 -24.29 -15.37
CA LEU A 430 -30.24 -24.34 -14.45
C LEU A 430 -31.58 -24.21 -15.19
N MET A 431 -31.61 -23.36 -16.22
CA MET A 431 -32.80 -23.08 -17.02
C MET A 431 -32.46 -22.32 -18.31
N THR A 432 -33.14 -22.67 -19.40
CA THR A 432 -33.32 -21.78 -20.56
C THR A 432 -34.60 -20.95 -20.42
N ALA A 433 -34.50 -19.64 -20.64
CA ALA A 433 -35.57 -18.67 -20.45
C ALA A 433 -35.69 -17.67 -21.62
N THR A 434 -36.86 -17.04 -21.72
CA THR A 434 -37.10 -15.89 -22.61
C THR A 434 -37.32 -14.64 -21.75
N LEU A 435 -37.33 -13.46 -22.36
CA LEU A 435 -37.64 -12.20 -21.64
C LEU A 435 -39.00 -12.22 -20.91
N ARG A 436 -39.95 -13.08 -21.32
CA ARG A 436 -41.28 -13.21 -20.70
C ARG A 436 -41.33 -14.25 -19.58
N THR A 437 -40.27 -15.05 -19.40
CA THR A 437 -40.23 -16.10 -18.37
C THR A 437 -40.24 -15.45 -16.98
N GLN A 438 -41.13 -15.92 -16.12
CA GLN A 438 -41.23 -15.51 -14.72
C GLN A 438 -40.18 -16.25 -13.90
N ILE A 439 -39.39 -15.53 -13.11
CA ILE A 439 -38.32 -16.07 -12.27
C ILE A 439 -38.32 -15.42 -10.88
N HIS A 440 -37.80 -16.16 -9.91
CA HIS A 440 -37.37 -15.61 -8.63
C HIS A 440 -35.91 -15.19 -8.76
N TRP A 441 -35.62 -13.91 -8.48
CA TRP A 441 -34.26 -13.39 -8.64
C TRP A 441 -33.92 -12.33 -7.60
N ALA A 442 -32.62 -12.11 -7.39
CA ALA A 442 -32.13 -10.99 -6.60
C ALA A 442 -30.79 -10.46 -7.13
N PRO A 443 -30.48 -9.16 -6.96
CA PRO A 443 -29.22 -8.59 -7.39
C PRO A 443 -28.06 -9.05 -6.51
N VAL A 444 -26.90 -9.28 -7.11
CA VAL A 444 -25.66 -9.61 -6.38
C VAL A 444 -24.90 -8.31 -6.07
N GLY A 445 -25.09 -7.78 -4.85
CA GLY A 445 -24.20 -6.89 -4.07
C GLY A 445 -23.56 -5.62 -4.69
N SER A 446 -23.73 -5.34 -5.98
CA SER A 446 -22.98 -4.29 -6.68
C SER A 446 -23.83 -3.44 -7.63
N ALA A 447 -25.08 -3.85 -7.89
CA ALA A 447 -25.93 -3.21 -8.90
C ALA A 447 -26.90 -2.13 -8.37
N LEU A 448 -27.12 -2.05 -7.04
CA LEU A 448 -28.22 -1.24 -6.49
C LEU A 448 -27.87 0.21 -6.15
N ARG A 449 -26.59 0.60 -6.07
CA ARG A 449 -26.26 1.96 -5.62
C ARG A 449 -26.62 3.05 -6.65
N GLY A 450 -26.69 2.74 -7.94
CA GLY A 450 -27.02 3.72 -8.99
C GLY A 450 -28.50 3.89 -9.34
N MET A 451 -29.40 3.03 -8.86
CA MET A 451 -30.83 3.08 -9.20
C MET A 451 -31.72 3.63 -8.09
N ALA A 452 -31.32 3.51 -6.82
CA ALA A 452 -32.09 4.02 -5.70
C ALA A 452 -32.03 5.56 -5.59
N GLU A 453 -30.87 6.16 -5.88
CA GLU A 453 -30.66 7.62 -5.80
C GLU A 453 -31.48 8.41 -6.83
N LEU A 454 -31.77 7.84 -8.02
CA LEU A 454 -32.53 8.52 -9.09
C LEU A 454 -34.04 8.64 -8.83
N ILE A 455 -34.59 7.90 -7.86
CA ILE A 455 -36.03 7.92 -7.56
C ILE A 455 -36.34 8.86 -6.38
N GLU A 456 -35.41 9.03 -5.43
CA GLU A 456 -35.63 9.88 -4.24
C GLU A 456 -35.34 11.37 -4.48
N GLU A 457 -34.53 11.75 -5.48
CA GLU A 457 -34.11 13.14 -5.69
C GLU A 457 -35.15 14.08 -6.33
N ASN A 458 -36.32 13.60 -6.74
CA ASN A 458 -37.30 14.41 -7.49
C ASN A 458 -38.44 15.02 -6.66
N GLU A 459 -38.51 14.80 -5.35
CA GLU A 459 -39.68 15.20 -4.53
C GLU A 459 -39.42 16.21 -3.40
N GLY A 460 -38.24 16.83 -3.28
CA GLY A 460 -38.10 17.83 -2.21
C GLY A 460 -36.93 18.77 -2.32
N GLN A 461 -37.15 19.96 -2.89
CA GLN A 461 -36.36 21.14 -2.54
C GLN A 461 -37.10 22.45 -2.84
N GLU A 462 -37.62 23.09 -1.78
CA GLU A 462 -37.86 24.54 -1.73
C GLU A 462 -36.60 25.26 -1.19
N PRO A 463 -36.35 26.53 -1.57
CA PRO A 463 -35.12 27.23 -1.23
C PRO A 463 -35.27 28.04 0.08
N ALA A 464 -34.22 28.05 0.90
CA ALA A 464 -34.12 28.92 2.07
C ALA A 464 -32.90 29.85 1.98
N GLU A 465 -33.08 31.01 2.62
CA GLU A 465 -32.43 32.29 2.41
C GLU A 465 -31.03 32.46 3.04
N VAL A 466 -30.43 33.57 2.61
CA VAL A 466 -29.13 34.13 2.97
C VAL A 466 -29.23 34.91 4.29
N GLU A 467 -28.25 34.78 5.19
CA GLU A 467 -27.96 35.83 6.18
C GLU A 467 -26.47 35.98 6.49
N GLU A 468 -26.00 37.22 6.40
CA GLU A 468 -24.68 37.72 6.78
C GLU A 468 -24.62 38.02 8.29
N THR A 469 -23.43 37.96 8.92
CA THR A 469 -22.77 39.09 9.60
C THR A 469 -21.50 38.66 10.33
N SER A 470 -20.49 39.53 10.34
CA SER A 470 -19.24 39.44 11.13
C SER A 470 -19.23 40.53 12.23
N PRO A 471 -18.39 40.40 13.27
CA PRO A 471 -17.56 41.55 13.63
C PRO A 471 -16.10 41.25 14.07
N SER A 472 -15.29 42.32 14.01
CA SER A 472 -13.84 42.47 14.13
C SER A 472 -13.23 42.31 15.56
N PRO A 473 -11.88 42.18 15.70
CA PRO A 473 -11.20 41.89 16.97
C PRO A 473 -10.58 43.12 17.67
N SER A 474 -10.48 43.05 19.00
CA SER A 474 -9.85 44.03 19.90
C SER A 474 -8.47 43.56 20.40
N MET A 475 -7.53 44.50 20.51
CA MET A 475 -6.14 44.31 20.96
C MET A 475 -6.01 44.19 22.48
N ALA A 476 -5.01 43.43 22.96
CA ALA A 476 -4.53 43.43 24.34
C ALA A 476 -2.97 43.48 24.37
N PRO A 477 -2.35 44.03 25.44
CA PRO A 477 -0.92 44.37 25.45
C PRO A 477 -0.01 43.27 26.01
N ALA A 478 1.28 43.33 25.66
CA ALA A 478 2.31 42.33 25.96
C ALA A 478 2.90 42.45 27.40
N PRO A 479 3.35 41.34 28.02
CA PRO A 479 4.00 41.35 29.33
C PRO A 479 5.54 41.49 29.23
N PRO A 480 6.23 41.89 30.33
CA PRO A 480 7.66 42.23 30.31
C PRO A 480 8.58 41.02 30.49
N MET A 481 9.76 41.09 29.85
CA MET A 481 10.81 40.05 29.84
C MET A 481 11.51 39.89 31.20
N ARG A 482 11.77 38.62 31.58
CA ARG A 482 12.75 38.25 32.62
C ARG A 482 14.01 37.66 31.96
N PRO A 483 15.20 37.80 32.59
CA PRO A 483 16.45 37.25 32.07
C PRO A 483 16.48 35.73 32.25
N LEU A 484 16.71 35.02 31.14
CA LEU A 484 16.78 33.56 31.11
C LEU A 484 18.23 33.12 31.37
N CYS A 485 18.50 32.60 32.57
CA CYS A 485 19.53 31.58 32.74
C CYS A 485 18.82 30.24 32.55
N PHE A 486 19.26 29.45 31.56
CA PHE A 486 18.75 28.10 31.37
C PHE A 486 19.71 27.12 32.04
N GLU A 487 19.16 26.24 32.87
CA GLU A 487 19.88 25.10 33.42
C GLU A 487 20.10 24.08 32.31
N VAL A 488 21.36 23.71 32.09
CA VAL A 488 21.74 22.66 31.14
C VAL A 488 21.37 21.31 31.77
N PRO A 489 20.62 20.45 31.07
CA PRO A 489 20.25 19.13 31.59
C PRO A 489 21.49 18.31 31.96
N ALA A 490 21.40 17.56 33.06
CA ALA A 490 22.54 16.80 33.60
C ALA A 490 23.08 15.71 32.64
N ASN A 491 22.26 15.27 31.69
CA ASN A 491 22.58 14.25 30.68
C ASN A 491 23.01 14.83 29.32
N PHE A 492 23.32 16.13 29.22
CA PHE A 492 23.73 16.77 27.97
C PHE A 492 24.91 16.07 27.28
N LEU A 493 25.83 15.50 28.06
CA LEU A 493 26.99 14.76 27.53
C LEU A 493 26.60 13.39 26.96
N GLU A 494 25.64 12.68 27.57
CA GLU A 494 25.18 11.37 27.08
C GLU A 494 24.35 11.50 25.80
N LEU A 495 23.49 12.53 25.71
CA LEU A 495 22.74 12.86 24.48
C LEU A 495 23.64 13.28 23.32
N ALA A 496 24.80 13.87 23.61
CA ALA A 496 25.80 14.20 22.60
C ALA A 496 26.57 12.97 22.10
N GLU A 497 26.68 11.91 22.91
CA GLU A 497 27.40 10.68 22.56
C GLU A 497 26.52 9.66 21.82
N GLU A 498 25.25 9.47 22.19
CA GLU A 498 24.33 8.54 21.49
C GLU A 498 23.86 9.05 20.12
N GLY A 499 23.92 10.36 19.90
CA GLY A 499 23.46 11.03 18.69
C GLY A 499 24.53 11.26 17.61
N ASP A 500 25.70 10.60 17.64
CA ASP A 500 26.88 10.96 16.81
C ASP A 500 26.77 10.61 15.30
N THR A 501 25.62 10.86 14.69
CA THR A 501 25.42 10.81 13.24
C THR A 501 25.89 12.11 12.57
N GLU A 502 26.31 12.04 11.31
CA GLU A 502 26.74 13.21 10.54
C GLU A 502 25.61 14.26 10.41
N ALA A 503 24.36 13.80 10.32
CA ALA A 503 23.18 14.65 10.27
C ALA A 503 22.94 15.44 11.57
N ALA A 504 23.11 14.78 12.72
CA ALA A 504 22.99 15.42 14.03
C ALA A 504 24.12 16.44 14.26
N ARG A 505 25.36 16.11 13.89
CA ARG A 505 26.51 17.05 13.94
C ARG A 505 26.26 18.30 13.09
N ALA A 506 25.73 18.13 11.88
CA ALA A 506 25.40 19.24 10.98
C ALA A 506 24.23 20.09 11.51
N TYR A 507 23.24 19.48 12.17
CA TYR A 507 22.14 20.19 12.82
C TYR A 507 22.65 21.05 13.99
N TRP A 508 23.41 20.46 14.92
CA TRP A 508 23.90 21.16 16.11
C TRP A 508 24.90 22.27 15.78
N THR A 509 25.79 22.05 14.81
CA THR A 509 26.71 23.09 14.33
C THR A 509 25.96 24.33 13.85
N ARG A 510 24.86 24.14 13.09
CA ARG A 510 24.01 25.24 12.61
C ARG A 510 23.29 25.95 13.75
N ARG A 511 22.76 25.21 14.73
CA ARG A 511 22.11 25.81 15.91
C ARG A 511 23.07 26.63 16.75
N CYS A 512 24.30 26.17 16.95
CA CYS A 512 25.33 26.95 17.65
C CYS A 512 25.70 28.24 16.90
N GLU A 513 25.77 28.20 15.56
CA GLU A 513 26.00 29.40 14.76
C GLU A 513 24.81 30.37 14.77
N GLU A 514 23.60 29.86 14.72
CA GLU A 514 22.37 30.65 14.85
C GLU A 514 22.35 31.37 16.20
N TYR A 515 22.57 30.63 17.30
CA TYR A 515 22.66 31.19 18.64
C TYR A 515 23.74 32.26 18.74
N ARG A 516 24.93 32.03 18.16
CA ARG A 516 26.01 33.03 18.14
C ARG A 516 25.60 34.32 17.42
N LYS A 517 24.72 34.25 16.41
CA LYS A 517 24.26 35.41 15.64
C LYS A 517 23.07 36.12 16.28
N THR A 518 22.16 35.37 16.90
CA THR A 518 20.85 35.88 17.34
C THR A 518 20.72 36.04 18.86
N GLY A 519 21.58 35.35 19.63
CA GLY A 519 21.46 35.20 21.07
C GLY A 519 20.25 34.38 21.52
N LYS A 520 19.60 33.66 20.59
CA LYS A 520 18.40 32.86 20.81
C LYS A 520 18.62 31.40 20.50
#